data_AF-A0A962MLH3-F1
#
_entry.id   AF-A0A962MLH3-F1
#
_cell.length_a   1.000
_cell.length_b   1.000
_cell.length_c   1.000
_cell.angle_alpha   90.00
_cell.angle_beta   90.00
_cell.angle_gamma   90.00
#
_symmetry.space_group_name_H-M   'P 1'
#
loop_
_entity.id
_entity.type
_entity.pdbx_description
1 polymer ?
#
loop_
_entity_poly.entity_id
_entity_poly.type
_entity_poly.pdbx_seq_one_letter_code
_entity_poly.pdbx_strand_id
1 'polypeptide(L)'
;TRVHGKNVLPMAGEYVAGVLMDGISQFLGLAKSAKVPAAPALKTVKTVEERKRVAMDVLGEPVPARPPGFCTGCPERPVFGAINLVQEQVGKLHVSADIGCHSFATLEPFKVGNTILGYGLGLASSTGLSSMMKNPVVSIMGDGGFWHQGLTTSVANHVYNKDEGVLIILKNG
;
A
#
# COMPACT_ATOMS: atom_id res chain seq x y z
N THR A 1 -8.29 -10.57 33.46
CA THR A 1 -7.12 -9.82 32.97
C THR A 1 -7.57 -8.48 32.43
N ARG A 2 -6.96 -7.36 32.84
CA ARG A 2 -7.31 -6.03 32.32
C ARG A 2 -6.67 -5.85 30.93
N VAL A 3 -7.48 -5.50 29.93
CA VAL A 3 -7.01 -5.27 28.56
C VAL A 3 -6.63 -3.80 28.42
N HIS A 4 -5.45 -3.55 27.85
CA HIS A 4 -4.95 -2.23 27.50
C HIS A 4 -4.73 -2.16 26.00
N GLY A 5 -5.03 -1.02 25.39
CA GLY A 5 -4.89 -0.81 23.96
C GLY A 5 -4.93 0.68 23.67
N LYS A 6 -6.13 1.23 23.46
CA LYS A 6 -6.31 2.64 23.07
C LYS A 6 -6.03 3.68 24.17
N ASN A 7 -5.81 3.21 25.40
CA ASN A 7 -5.34 4.02 26.50
C ASN A 7 -3.80 4.22 26.49
N VAL A 8 -3.07 3.47 25.66
CA VAL A 8 -1.59 3.57 25.51
C VAL A 8 -1.15 3.70 24.05
N LEU A 9 -2.00 3.34 23.09
CA LEU A 9 -1.78 3.52 21.67
C LEU A 9 -2.83 4.49 21.10
N PRO A 10 -2.47 5.31 20.11
CA PRO A 10 -3.40 6.28 19.55
C PRO A 10 -4.59 5.61 18.86
N MET A 11 -5.71 6.32 18.83
CA MET A 11 -6.94 5.85 18.17
C MET A 11 -6.77 5.72 16.66
N ALA A 12 -6.04 6.65 16.05
CA ALA A 12 -5.81 6.75 14.62
C ALA A 12 -4.35 7.16 14.32
N GLY A 13 -3.97 7.07 13.04
CA GLY A 13 -2.61 7.33 12.58
C GLY A 13 -1.74 6.08 12.50
N GLU A 14 -0.50 6.25 12.05
CA GLU A 14 0.44 5.15 11.86
C GLU A 14 1.11 4.72 13.16
N TYR A 15 1.24 3.41 13.33
CA TYR A 15 2.02 2.81 14.42
C TYR A 15 3.50 2.73 14.04
N VAL A 16 4.10 3.89 13.82
CA VAL A 16 5.55 4.00 13.64
C VAL A 16 6.28 3.57 14.91
N ALA A 17 7.57 3.21 14.77
CA ALA A 17 8.36 2.65 15.86
C ALA A 17 8.31 3.47 17.15
N GLY A 18 8.36 4.81 17.07
CA GLY A 18 8.26 5.70 18.24
C GLY A 18 6.94 5.56 18.99
N VAL A 19 5.82 5.55 18.26
CA VAL A 19 4.46 5.38 18.81
C VAL A 19 4.32 4.03 19.51
N LEU A 20 4.82 2.96 18.88
CA LEU A 20 4.79 1.63 19.47
C LEU A 20 5.68 1.54 20.72
N MET A 21 6.90 2.07 20.67
CA MET A 21 7.81 2.03 21.81
C MET A 21 7.27 2.80 23.01
N ASP A 22 6.66 3.97 22.80
CA ASP A 22 6.00 4.72 23.88
C ASP A 22 4.81 3.95 24.46
N GLY A 23 3.89 3.49 23.60
CA GLY A 23 2.71 2.75 24.04
C GLY A 23 3.04 1.43 24.76
N ILE A 24 4.03 0.67 24.27
CA ILE A 24 4.52 -0.55 24.94
C ILE A 24 5.17 -0.20 26.29
N SER A 25 5.94 0.88 26.37
CA SER A 25 6.55 1.32 27.63
C SER A 25 5.50 1.67 28.68
N GLN A 26 4.46 2.41 28.29
CA GLN A 26 3.33 2.74 29.15
C GLN A 26 2.58 1.48 29.58
N PHE A 27 2.32 0.56 28.64
CA PHE A 27 1.70 -0.73 28.94
C PHE A 27 2.49 -1.54 29.97
N LEU A 28 3.80 -1.67 29.81
CA LEU A 28 4.66 -2.42 30.73
C LEU A 28 4.65 -1.83 32.15
N GLY A 29 4.57 -0.50 32.25
CA GLY A 29 4.37 0.20 33.53
C GLY A 29 3.02 -0.11 34.18
N LEU A 30 1.93 -0.05 33.40
CA LEU A 30 0.56 -0.35 33.87
C LEU A 30 0.39 -1.82 34.26
N ALA A 31 0.96 -2.73 33.47
CA ALA A 31 0.93 -4.17 33.70
C ALA A 31 1.85 -4.61 34.85
N LYS A 32 2.70 -3.71 35.37
CA LYS A 32 3.70 -3.98 36.41
C LYS A 32 4.52 -5.25 36.11
N SER A 33 4.96 -5.39 34.86
CA SER A 33 5.70 -6.58 34.43
C SER A 33 7.03 -6.68 35.16
N ALA A 34 7.18 -7.67 36.04
CA ALA A 34 8.44 -7.94 36.74
C ALA A 34 9.54 -8.52 35.82
N LYS A 35 9.16 -9.09 34.68
CA LYS A 35 10.08 -9.79 33.76
C LYS A 35 10.65 -8.89 32.66
N VAL A 36 9.94 -7.80 32.32
CA VAL A 36 10.34 -6.90 31.23
C VAL A 36 10.26 -5.46 31.73
N PRO A 37 11.40 -4.83 32.07
CA PRO A 37 11.41 -3.47 32.59
C PRO A 37 11.09 -2.45 31.48
N ALA A 38 10.25 -1.46 31.78
CA ALA A 38 9.90 -0.38 30.85
C ALA A 38 11.02 0.67 30.67
N ALA A 39 11.93 0.79 31.63
CA ALA A 39 12.92 1.86 31.67
C ALA A 39 13.88 1.92 30.46
N PRO A 40 14.41 0.80 29.92
CA PRO A 40 15.24 0.83 28.73
C PRO A 40 14.51 1.35 27.49
N ALA A 41 13.26 0.94 27.29
CA ALA A 41 12.44 1.39 26.16
C ALA A 41 12.16 2.89 26.23
N LEU A 42 11.80 3.42 27.42
CA LEU A 42 11.61 4.86 27.66
C LEU A 42 12.89 5.66 27.37
N LYS A 43 14.06 5.13 27.76
CA LYS A 43 15.35 5.79 27.48
C LYS A 43 15.61 5.86 25.97
N THR A 44 15.32 4.78 25.23
CA THR A 44 15.46 4.76 23.77
C THR A 44 14.52 5.76 23.10
N VAL A 45 13.24 5.81 23.49
CA VAL A 45 12.27 6.79 22.98
C VAL A 45 12.76 8.22 23.19
N LYS A 46 13.17 8.56 24.42
CA LYS A 46 13.71 9.91 24.72
C LYS A 46 14.95 10.25 23.89
N THR A 47 15.83 9.28 23.67
CA THR A 47 17.03 9.47 22.83
C THR A 47 16.66 9.73 21.37
N VAL A 48 15.67 9.02 20.84
CA VAL A 48 15.18 9.21 19.46
C VAL A 48 14.52 10.57 19.30
N GLU A 49 13.66 10.98 20.24
CA GLU A 49 13.00 12.30 20.20
C GLU A 49 14.02 13.45 20.31
N GLU A 50 15.02 13.32 21.18
CA GLU A 50 16.10 14.30 21.27
C GLU A 50 16.88 14.41 19.96
N ARG A 51 17.25 13.28 19.36
CA ARG A 51 17.94 13.26 18.05
C ARG A 51 17.09 13.86 16.95
N LYS A 52 15.77 13.61 16.97
CA LYS A 52 14.83 14.21 16.02
C LYS A 52 14.78 15.73 16.20
N ARG A 53 14.75 16.25 17.43
CA ARG A 53 14.80 17.69 17.71
C ARG A 53 16.09 18.31 17.17
N VAL A 54 17.25 17.74 17.52
CA VAL A 54 18.55 18.22 17.03
C VAL A 54 18.61 18.18 15.50
N ALA A 55 18.11 17.12 14.86
CA ALA A 55 18.07 17.03 13.41
C ALA A 55 17.19 18.12 12.78
N MET A 56 16.02 18.43 13.36
CA MET A 56 15.17 19.52 12.89
C MET A 56 15.85 20.88 13.04
N ASP A 57 16.53 21.12 14.16
CA ASP A 57 17.27 22.38 14.40
C ASP A 57 18.42 22.55 13.39
N VAL A 58 19.13 21.47 13.05
CA VAL A 58 20.21 21.48 12.06
C VAL A 58 19.70 21.67 10.63
N LEU A 59 18.56 21.05 10.30
CA LEU A 59 17.97 21.16 8.96
C LEU A 59 17.41 22.56 8.68
N GLY A 60 16.94 23.28 9.71
CA GLY A 60 16.40 24.65 9.58
C GLY A 60 15.05 24.75 8.85
N GLU A 61 14.66 23.71 8.10
CA GLU A 61 13.40 23.59 7.40
C GLU A 61 12.85 22.14 7.45
N PRO A 62 11.54 21.94 7.26
CA PRO A 62 10.96 20.60 7.23
C PRO A 62 11.51 19.76 6.07
N VAL A 63 11.75 18.47 6.32
CA VAL A 63 12.13 17.52 5.26
C VAL A 63 11.01 17.45 4.21
N PRO A 64 11.33 17.55 2.91
CA PRO A 64 10.34 17.39 1.86
C PRO A 64 9.59 16.07 1.97
N ALA A 65 8.27 16.10 1.75
CA ALA A 65 7.45 14.91 1.75
C ALA A 65 7.95 13.92 0.67
N ARG A 66 8.04 12.64 1.03
CA ARG A 66 8.29 11.55 0.07
C ARG A 66 6.97 10.85 -0.20
N PRO A 67 6.20 11.27 -1.22
CA PRO A 67 5.00 10.55 -1.58
C PRO A 67 5.35 9.10 -1.96
N PRO A 68 4.45 8.14 -1.73
CA PRO A 68 4.64 6.78 -2.18
C PRO A 68 4.93 6.73 -3.69
N GLY A 69 5.85 5.87 -4.11
CA GLY A 69 6.28 5.83 -5.49
C GLY A 69 7.12 4.61 -5.80
N PHE A 70 7.36 4.38 -7.08
CA PHE A 70 8.24 3.31 -7.54
C PHE A 70 9.69 3.57 -7.19
N CYS A 71 10.41 2.51 -6.81
CA CYS A 71 11.86 2.53 -6.63
C CYS A 71 12.59 3.05 -7.88
N THR A 72 13.75 3.66 -7.69
CA THR A 72 14.69 3.95 -8.78
C THR A 72 15.03 2.66 -9.52
N GLY A 73 14.78 2.63 -10.84
CA GLY A 73 15.01 1.43 -11.66
C GLY A 73 13.91 0.37 -11.59
N CYS A 74 12.76 0.64 -10.96
CA CYS A 74 11.66 -0.31 -10.91
C CYS A 74 11.18 -0.69 -12.34
N PRO A 75 11.08 -2.00 -12.66
CA PRO A 75 10.72 -2.48 -14.00
C PRO A 75 9.24 -2.26 -14.35
N GLU A 76 8.40 -1.88 -13.39
CA GLU A 76 6.97 -1.58 -13.64
C GLU A 76 6.76 -0.19 -14.26
N ARG A 77 7.70 0.75 -14.03
CA ARG A 77 7.63 2.12 -14.56
C ARG A 77 7.40 2.18 -16.09
N PRO A 78 8.16 1.44 -16.93
CA PRO A 78 7.90 1.44 -18.38
C PRO A 78 6.54 0.84 -18.75
N VAL A 79 5.98 -0.09 -17.96
CA VAL A 79 4.64 -0.65 -18.21
C VAL A 79 3.58 0.45 -18.07
N PHE A 80 3.66 1.25 -17.01
CA PHE A 80 2.74 2.36 -16.81
C PHE A 80 2.94 3.51 -17.80
N GLY A 81 4.19 3.76 -18.20
CA GLY A 81 4.49 4.65 -19.32
C GLY A 81 3.82 4.19 -20.62
N ALA A 82 3.90 2.90 -20.93
CA ALA A 82 3.25 2.32 -22.09
C ALA A 82 1.73 2.40 -22.02
N ILE A 83 1.12 2.19 -20.85
CA ILE A 83 -0.33 2.36 -20.67
C ILE A 83 -0.75 3.80 -20.99
N ASN A 84 0.01 4.80 -20.57
CA ASN A 84 -0.28 6.19 -20.92
C ASN A 84 -0.22 6.45 -22.43
N LEU A 85 0.80 5.92 -23.11
CA LEU A 85 0.90 6.02 -24.58
C LEU A 85 -0.27 5.30 -25.28
N VAL A 86 -0.73 4.16 -24.76
CA VAL A 86 -1.90 3.47 -25.29
C VAL A 86 -3.17 4.31 -25.10
N GLN A 87 -3.35 4.93 -23.93
CA GLN A 87 -4.50 5.80 -23.66
C GLN A 87 -4.56 7.04 -24.58
N GLU A 88 -3.42 7.53 -25.07
CA GLU A 88 -3.38 8.59 -26.10
C GLU A 88 -3.98 8.11 -27.44
N GLN A 89 -3.91 6.81 -27.73
CA GLN A 89 -4.40 6.22 -28.98
C GLN A 89 -5.85 5.74 -28.89
N VAL A 90 -6.22 5.08 -27.79
CA VAL A 90 -7.54 4.43 -27.63
C VAL A 90 -8.50 5.19 -26.70
N GLY A 91 -8.05 6.33 -26.18
CA GLY A 91 -8.75 7.08 -25.14
C GLY A 91 -8.54 6.51 -23.74
N LYS A 92 -9.16 7.16 -22.75
CA LYS A 92 -9.02 6.77 -21.34
C LYS A 92 -9.52 5.34 -21.10
N LEU A 93 -8.72 4.58 -20.36
CA LEU A 93 -9.03 3.22 -19.94
C LEU A 93 -9.45 3.22 -18.47
N HIS A 94 -10.35 2.31 -18.10
CA HIS A 94 -10.55 2.00 -16.69
C HIS A 94 -9.50 0.98 -16.28
N VAL A 95 -8.70 1.33 -15.28
CA VAL A 95 -7.65 0.48 -14.72
C VAL A 95 -8.04 0.02 -13.32
N SER A 96 -8.36 -1.26 -13.18
CA SER A 96 -8.63 -1.93 -11.91
C SER A 96 -7.35 -2.56 -11.37
N ALA A 97 -6.73 -1.94 -10.38
CA ALA A 97 -5.47 -2.40 -9.82
C ALA A 97 -5.70 -3.23 -8.54
N ASP A 98 -4.85 -4.24 -8.32
CA ASP A 98 -4.73 -4.87 -7.01
C ASP A 98 -3.86 -4.05 -6.05
N ILE A 99 -3.88 -4.40 -4.76
CA ILE A 99 -2.90 -3.89 -3.81
C ILE A 99 -1.50 -4.47 -4.15
N GLY A 100 -0.50 -3.59 -4.20
CA GLY A 100 0.88 -3.92 -4.54
C GLY A 100 1.69 -2.69 -4.94
N CYS A 101 2.96 -2.87 -5.32
CA CYS A 101 3.82 -1.77 -5.78
C CYS A 101 3.19 -0.98 -6.93
N HIS A 102 2.50 -1.69 -7.82
CA HIS A 102 1.77 -1.14 -8.97
C HIS A 102 0.65 -0.17 -8.60
N SER A 103 0.12 -0.22 -7.37
CA SER A 103 -0.86 0.76 -6.88
C SER A 103 -0.31 2.19 -6.85
N PHE A 104 1.02 2.36 -6.75
CA PHE A 104 1.66 3.68 -6.79
C PHE A 104 1.57 4.35 -8.15
N ALA A 105 1.21 3.64 -9.21
CA ALA A 105 0.93 4.25 -10.51
C ALA A 105 -0.28 5.18 -10.51
N THR A 106 -1.15 5.09 -9.50
CA THR A 106 -2.28 6.03 -9.33
C THR A 106 -1.83 7.47 -9.11
N LEU A 107 -0.60 7.65 -8.64
CA LEU A 107 0.01 8.94 -8.34
C LEU A 107 0.83 9.47 -9.55
N GLU A 108 1.27 10.72 -9.45
CA GLU A 108 2.23 11.31 -10.37
C GLU A 108 3.54 10.47 -10.46
N PRO A 109 4.14 10.31 -11.66
CA PRO A 109 3.79 10.94 -12.93
C PRO A 109 2.77 10.15 -13.77
N PHE A 110 2.35 8.95 -13.35
CA PHE A 110 1.60 8.05 -14.21
C PHE A 110 0.11 8.37 -14.22
N LYS A 111 -0.50 8.63 -13.05
CA LYS A 111 -1.96 8.83 -12.90
C LYS A 111 -2.79 7.71 -13.53
N VAL A 112 -2.32 6.48 -13.40
CA VAL A 112 -2.95 5.25 -13.91
C VAL A 112 -3.48 4.43 -12.73
N GLY A 113 -4.80 4.23 -12.69
CA GLY A 113 -5.47 3.43 -11.67
C GLY A 113 -6.74 4.11 -11.18
N ASN A 114 -7.87 3.44 -11.33
CA ASN A 114 -9.20 3.96 -11.02
C ASN A 114 -9.78 3.31 -9.76
N THR A 115 -9.52 2.02 -9.55
CA THR A 115 -10.00 1.26 -8.40
C THR A 115 -8.87 0.40 -7.85
N ILE A 116 -8.83 0.27 -6.52
CA ILE A 116 -7.96 -0.67 -5.79
C ILE A 116 -8.82 -1.40 -4.78
N LEU A 117 -9.06 -2.70 -4.99
CA LEU A 117 -10.03 -3.47 -4.20
C LEU A 117 -9.42 -4.47 -3.23
N GLY A 118 -8.32 -5.11 -3.59
CA GLY A 118 -7.71 -6.10 -2.70
C GLY A 118 -6.52 -6.79 -3.32
N TYR A 119 -6.16 -7.94 -2.74
CA TYR A 119 -5.03 -8.75 -3.19
C TYR A 119 -5.56 -9.95 -3.99
N GLY A 120 -5.45 -9.90 -5.32
CA GLY A 120 -5.96 -10.93 -6.24
C GLY A 120 -7.41 -10.73 -6.68
N LEU A 121 -7.95 -9.51 -6.63
CA LEU A 121 -9.39 -9.23 -6.87
C LEU A 121 -9.64 -8.21 -8.00
N GLY A 122 -8.61 -7.59 -8.56
CA GLY A 122 -8.72 -6.50 -9.53
C GLY A 122 -9.49 -6.95 -10.77
N LEU A 123 -9.17 -8.12 -11.32
CA LEU A 123 -9.89 -8.67 -12.46
C LEU A 123 -11.29 -9.15 -12.09
N ALA A 124 -11.49 -9.81 -10.95
CA ALA A 124 -12.84 -10.19 -10.50
C ALA A 124 -13.76 -8.96 -10.42
N SER A 125 -13.26 -7.86 -9.86
CA SER A 125 -14.04 -6.63 -9.74
C SER A 125 -14.28 -5.90 -11.06
N SER A 126 -13.42 -6.11 -12.06
CA SER A 126 -13.56 -5.49 -13.38
C SER A 126 -14.84 -5.91 -14.07
N THR A 127 -15.30 -7.15 -13.83
CA THR A 127 -16.52 -7.72 -14.40
C THR A 127 -17.77 -6.91 -14.07
N GLY A 128 -17.84 -6.33 -12.86
CA GLY A 128 -18.94 -5.47 -12.44
C GLY A 128 -18.96 -4.11 -13.16
N LEU A 129 -17.86 -3.73 -13.80
CA LEU A 129 -17.70 -2.47 -14.52
C LEU A 129 -17.72 -2.67 -16.04
N SER A 130 -17.31 -3.84 -16.55
CA SER A 130 -17.11 -4.10 -17.98
C SER A 130 -18.32 -3.71 -18.84
N SER A 131 -19.55 -4.00 -18.40
CA SER A 131 -20.78 -3.65 -19.13
C SER A 131 -21.09 -2.16 -19.22
N MET A 132 -20.47 -1.34 -18.36
CA MET A 132 -20.64 0.12 -18.30
C MET A 132 -19.52 0.86 -19.04
N MET A 133 -18.48 0.17 -19.48
CA MET A 133 -17.30 0.76 -20.11
C MET A 133 -17.35 0.62 -21.63
N LYS A 134 -16.86 1.63 -22.35
CA LYS A 134 -16.72 1.59 -23.82
C LYS A 134 -15.51 0.78 -24.28
N ASN A 135 -14.46 0.78 -23.45
CA ASN A 135 -13.21 0.06 -23.69
C ASN A 135 -13.11 -1.09 -22.68
N PRO A 136 -12.44 -2.20 -23.02
CA PRO A 136 -12.16 -3.27 -22.08
C PRO A 136 -11.49 -2.74 -20.81
N VAL A 137 -11.94 -3.22 -19.65
CA VAL A 137 -11.30 -2.88 -18.38
C VAL A 137 -9.92 -3.54 -18.31
N VAL A 138 -8.90 -2.75 -17.97
CA VAL A 138 -7.54 -3.25 -17.78
C VAL A 138 -7.34 -3.54 -16.30
N SER A 139 -7.01 -4.76 -15.95
CA SER A 139 -6.73 -5.19 -14.59
C SER A 139 -5.24 -5.37 -14.40
N ILE A 140 -4.68 -4.84 -13.30
CA ILE A 140 -3.25 -4.93 -13.00
C ILE A 140 -3.05 -5.67 -11.69
N MET A 141 -2.25 -6.72 -11.73
CA MET A 141 -2.05 -7.65 -10.63
C MET A 141 -0.56 -8.03 -10.52
N GLY A 142 -0.04 -8.12 -9.29
CA GLY A 142 1.28 -8.72 -9.07
C GLY A 142 1.21 -10.24 -9.15
N ASP A 143 2.32 -10.90 -9.49
CA ASP A 143 2.45 -12.37 -9.45
C ASP A 143 2.05 -12.99 -8.10
N GLY A 144 2.41 -12.37 -6.98
CA GLY A 144 1.98 -12.84 -5.66
C GLY A 144 0.46 -12.83 -5.49
N GLY A 145 -0.23 -11.77 -5.95
CA GLY A 145 -1.69 -11.68 -5.90
C GLY A 145 -2.35 -12.70 -6.81
N PHE A 146 -1.75 -12.90 -7.99
CA PHE A 146 -2.16 -13.91 -8.96
C PHE A 146 -2.11 -15.33 -8.40
N TRP A 147 -0.97 -15.72 -7.82
CA TRP A 147 -0.80 -17.07 -7.28
C TRP A 147 -1.48 -17.31 -5.93
N HIS A 148 -1.69 -16.26 -5.13
CA HIS A 148 -2.36 -16.38 -3.84
C HIS A 148 -3.85 -16.69 -4.00
N GLN A 149 -4.57 -15.92 -4.83
CA GLN A 149 -6.00 -16.11 -5.10
C GLN A 149 -6.44 -15.66 -6.50
N GLY A 150 -5.69 -14.79 -7.19
CA GLY A 150 -6.15 -14.19 -8.45
C GLY A 150 -6.45 -15.20 -9.56
N LEU A 151 -5.71 -16.31 -9.63
CA LEU A 151 -5.98 -17.38 -10.58
C LEU A 151 -7.37 -18.01 -10.38
N THR A 152 -7.74 -18.30 -9.13
CA THR A 152 -8.98 -19.01 -8.79
C THR A 152 -10.18 -18.07 -8.71
N THR A 153 -10.03 -16.90 -8.09
CA THR A 153 -11.15 -15.98 -7.85
C THR A 153 -11.38 -15.03 -9.01
N SER A 154 -10.33 -14.62 -9.71
CA SER A 154 -10.43 -13.68 -10.82
C SER A 154 -10.41 -14.37 -12.17
N VAL A 155 -9.33 -15.07 -12.53
CA VAL A 155 -9.15 -15.60 -13.90
C VAL A 155 -10.14 -16.70 -14.21
N ALA A 156 -10.33 -17.67 -13.32
CA ALA A 156 -11.29 -18.75 -13.55
C ALA A 156 -12.72 -18.21 -13.74
N ASN A 157 -13.13 -17.23 -12.92
CA ASN A 157 -14.43 -16.58 -13.05
C ASN A 157 -14.58 -15.81 -14.37
N HIS A 158 -13.56 -15.02 -14.73
CA HIS A 158 -13.55 -14.23 -15.97
C HIS A 158 -13.66 -15.12 -17.23
N VAL A 159 -12.93 -16.24 -17.25
CA VAL A 159 -13.00 -17.23 -18.34
C VAL A 159 -14.36 -17.93 -18.36
N TYR A 160 -14.88 -18.34 -17.20
CA TYR A 160 -16.16 -19.02 -17.10
C TYR A 160 -17.32 -18.14 -17.60
N ASN A 161 -17.35 -16.87 -17.19
CA ASN A 161 -18.38 -15.93 -17.60
C ASN A 161 -18.19 -15.37 -19.01
N LYS A 162 -17.03 -15.63 -19.65
CA LYS A 162 -16.64 -15.07 -20.95
C LYS A 162 -16.65 -13.56 -20.95
N ASP A 163 -16.19 -12.98 -19.84
CA ASP A 163 -16.12 -11.53 -19.68
C ASP A 163 -15.05 -10.93 -20.60
N GLU A 164 -15.25 -9.69 -21.00
CA GLU A 164 -14.25 -8.92 -21.76
C GLU A 164 -13.37 -8.11 -20.80
N GLY A 165 -12.05 -8.19 -20.99
CA GLY A 165 -11.08 -7.49 -20.16
C GLY A 165 -9.65 -7.89 -20.49
N VAL A 166 -8.69 -7.09 -20.00
CA VAL A 166 -7.26 -7.36 -20.15
C VAL A 166 -6.66 -7.52 -18.76
N LEU A 167 -5.99 -8.64 -18.49
CA LEU A 167 -5.20 -8.81 -17.27
C LEU A 167 -3.71 -8.62 -17.57
N ILE A 168 -3.09 -7.66 -16.89
CA ILE A 168 -1.64 -7.45 -16.86
C ILE A 168 -1.11 -8.02 -15.55
N ILE A 169 -0.25 -9.04 -15.65
CA ILE A 169 0.44 -9.63 -14.50
C ILE A 169 1.86 -9.08 -14.45
N LEU A 170 2.19 -8.39 -13.37
CA LEU A 170 3.53 -7.90 -13.08
C LEU A 170 4.29 -8.99 -12.33
N LYS A 171 5.14 -9.71 -13.06
CA LYS A 171 5.99 -10.76 -12.52
C LYS A 171 7.32 -10.17 -12.05
N ASN A 172 7.49 -10.01 -10.74
CA ASN A 172 8.64 -9.36 -10.14
C ASN A 172 9.31 -10.18 -9.02
N GLY A 173 8.80 -11.39 -8.68
CA GLY A 173 9.48 -12.33 -7.77
C GLY A 173 8.61 -13.46 -7.23
#